data_AF-A0A3C1ZFP2-F1
#
_entry.id   AF-A0A3C1ZFP2-F1
#
_cell.length_a   1.000
_cell.length_b   1.000
_cell.length_c   1.000
_cell.angle_alpha   90.00
_cell.angle_beta   90.00
_cell.angle_gamma   90.00
#
_symmetry.space_group_name_H-M   'P 1'
#
loop_
_entity.id
_entity.type
_entity.pdbx_description
1 polymer ?
#
loop_
_entity_poly.entity_id
_entity_poly.type
_entity_poly.pdbx_seq_one_letter_code
_entity_poly.pdbx_strand_id
1 'polypeptide(L)'
;AQHIPGVELALKLLFDEGFKGSLLVTGSSSPDIARTAKEALTGRTWTYTLFPIAFSELGRTMSDYDLDGLLPEKLVLGLYPGLLGMESKADKVAHLLELSSAYLYKDVLELGGIRNPRKLRDLLRFLAYQVGSEVSYQELGRQTSMSADTVISYIDLLEKAFVLFRLGGYSRNLRKEITRKDKVYFFDNGIRNALIDDFKDWEIRPDKGALWENFLVSERKKYNAYRGWHGGSWFWRTHTGAELDYVEEADGSLAGFEFKLGKRAASAPASWTTVYPEAGFECITRDNYLEFIVGGIRTG
;
A
#
# COMPACT_ATOMS: atom_id res chain seq x y z
N ALA A 1 -9.40 14.03 -22.91
CA ALA A 1 -9.11 15.41 -22.50
C ALA A 1 -8.96 15.41 -20.99
N GLN A 2 -7.74 15.53 -20.46
CA GLN A 2 -7.45 15.16 -19.06
C GLN A 2 -7.26 16.35 -18.10
N HIS A 3 -7.41 17.59 -18.57
CA HIS A 3 -7.38 18.78 -17.70
C HIS A 3 -8.37 19.82 -18.23
N ILE A 4 -9.56 19.90 -17.62
CA ILE A 4 -10.51 21.00 -17.83
C ILE A 4 -10.32 21.95 -16.63
N PRO A 5 -9.68 23.12 -16.82
CA PRO A 5 -9.54 24.11 -15.74
C PRO A 5 -10.92 24.54 -15.22
N GLY A 6 -11.08 24.65 -13.91
CA GLY A 6 -12.34 25.10 -13.30
C GLY A 6 -13.45 24.05 -13.27
N VAL A 7 -13.14 22.78 -13.53
CA VAL A 7 -14.15 21.71 -13.51
C VAL A 7 -14.88 21.65 -12.18
N GLU A 8 -14.18 21.86 -11.06
CA GLU A 8 -14.74 21.92 -9.71
C GLU A 8 -15.87 22.95 -9.55
N LEU A 9 -15.74 24.11 -10.20
CA LEU A 9 -16.75 25.17 -10.17
C LEU A 9 -17.95 24.77 -11.03
N ALA A 10 -17.71 24.15 -12.18
CA ALA A 10 -18.78 23.60 -13.01
C ALA A 10 -19.56 22.51 -12.28
N LEU A 11 -18.89 21.63 -11.54
CA LEU A 11 -19.55 20.61 -10.73
C LEU A 11 -20.41 21.23 -9.61
N LYS A 12 -19.88 22.27 -8.95
CA LYS A 12 -20.62 23.02 -7.95
C LYS A 12 -21.86 23.68 -8.54
N LEU A 13 -21.74 24.37 -9.67
CA LEU A 13 -22.85 25.02 -10.36
C LEU A 13 -23.93 24.02 -10.79
N LEU A 14 -23.54 22.89 -11.38
CA LEU A 14 -24.50 21.83 -11.76
C LEU A 14 -25.31 21.36 -10.56
N PHE A 15 -24.67 21.19 -9.41
CA PHE A 15 -25.36 20.79 -8.19
C PHE A 15 -26.26 21.89 -7.63
N ASP A 16 -25.74 23.13 -7.51
CA ASP A 16 -26.48 24.27 -6.95
C ASP A 16 -27.71 24.63 -7.80
N GLU A 17 -27.67 24.40 -9.12
CA GLU A 17 -28.79 24.56 -10.07
C GLU A 17 -29.78 23.37 -10.05
N GLY A 18 -29.63 22.43 -9.11
CA GLY A 18 -30.62 21.37 -8.87
C GLY A 18 -30.57 20.23 -9.89
N PHE A 19 -29.39 19.89 -10.41
CA PHE A 19 -29.21 18.69 -11.24
C PHE A 19 -29.79 17.45 -10.53
N LYS A 20 -30.75 16.78 -11.18
CA LYS A 20 -31.54 15.68 -10.59
C LYS A 20 -30.87 14.29 -10.71
N GLY A 21 -29.65 14.21 -11.23
CA GLY A 21 -28.93 12.95 -11.44
C GLY A 21 -27.75 12.76 -10.47
N SER A 22 -27.18 11.56 -10.50
CA SER A 22 -25.90 11.28 -9.84
C SER A 22 -24.74 11.60 -10.78
N LEU A 23 -23.74 12.32 -10.30
CA LEU A 23 -22.51 12.60 -11.03
C LEU A 23 -21.39 11.67 -10.53
N LEU A 24 -20.81 10.90 -11.44
CA LEU A 24 -19.60 10.13 -11.17
C LEU A 24 -18.39 10.84 -11.80
N VAL A 25 -17.42 11.20 -10.97
CA VAL A 25 -16.17 11.84 -11.41
C VAL A 25 -15.03 10.87 -11.11
N THR A 26 -14.29 10.50 -12.15
CA THR A 26 -13.11 9.64 -12.03
C THR A 26 -11.87 10.39 -12.51
N GLY A 27 -10.71 10.05 -11.96
CA GLY A 27 -9.45 10.67 -12.33
C GLY A 27 -8.29 9.81 -11.84
N SER A 28 -7.33 9.54 -12.72
CA SER A 28 -6.19 8.66 -12.44
C SER A 28 -5.19 9.26 -11.45
N SER A 29 -5.04 10.59 -11.44
CA SER A 29 -3.88 11.24 -10.81
C SER A 29 -4.16 12.70 -10.44
N SER A 30 -5.32 13.00 -9.86
CA SER A 30 -5.61 14.38 -9.47
C SER A 30 -6.01 14.49 -8.01
N PRO A 31 -5.05 14.30 -7.08
CA PRO A 31 -5.22 14.70 -5.69
C PRO A 31 -5.74 16.13 -5.58
N ASP A 32 -5.34 17.01 -6.50
CA ASP A 32 -5.82 18.38 -6.57
C ASP A 32 -7.28 18.49 -7.03
N ILE A 33 -7.73 17.73 -8.03
CA ILE A 33 -9.17 17.71 -8.40
C ILE A 33 -9.99 17.11 -7.25
N ALA A 34 -9.53 16.01 -6.65
CA ALA A 34 -10.20 15.41 -5.51
C ALA A 34 -10.27 16.37 -4.31
N ARG A 35 -9.18 17.09 -4.01
CA ARG A 35 -9.12 18.09 -2.94
C ARG A 35 -10.03 19.29 -3.23
N THR A 36 -9.88 19.92 -4.39
CA THR A 36 -10.63 21.13 -4.73
C THR A 36 -12.12 20.82 -4.97
N ALA A 37 -12.47 19.67 -5.57
CA ALA A 37 -13.86 19.24 -5.68
C ALA A 37 -14.46 18.91 -4.30
N LYS A 38 -13.69 18.28 -3.39
CA LYS A 38 -14.13 18.05 -2.00
C LYS A 38 -14.32 19.35 -1.24
N GLU A 39 -13.46 20.35 -1.43
CA GLU A 39 -13.61 21.69 -0.86
C GLU A 39 -14.85 22.41 -1.42
N ALA A 40 -15.07 22.35 -2.74
CA ALA A 40 -16.21 22.97 -3.40
C ALA A 40 -17.56 22.31 -3.04
N LEU A 41 -17.56 21.00 -2.76
CA LEU A 41 -18.74 20.18 -2.53
C LEU A 41 -18.73 19.51 -1.13
N THR A 42 -18.13 20.17 -0.13
CA THR A 42 -17.94 19.60 1.22
C THR A 42 -19.27 19.12 1.80
N GLY A 43 -19.28 17.88 2.32
CA GLY A 43 -20.45 17.23 2.90
C GLY A 43 -21.46 16.66 1.89
N ARG A 44 -21.19 16.79 0.58
CA ARG A 44 -22.10 16.37 -0.51
C ARG A 44 -21.46 15.39 -1.49
N THR A 45 -20.25 14.93 -1.20
CA THR A 45 -19.49 14.00 -2.04
C THR A 45 -19.12 12.75 -1.27
N TRP A 46 -19.20 11.61 -1.97
CA TRP A 46 -18.59 10.37 -1.54
C TRP A 46 -17.32 10.15 -2.34
N THR A 47 -16.21 9.88 -1.67
CA THR A 47 -14.93 9.58 -2.32
C THR A 47 -14.65 8.09 -2.17
N TYR A 48 -14.43 7.43 -3.30
CA TYR A 48 -14.04 6.03 -3.34
C TYR A 48 -12.64 5.94 -3.95
N THR A 49 -11.75 5.24 -3.26
CA THR A 49 -10.40 4.96 -3.75
C THR A 49 -10.43 3.59 -4.43
N LEU A 50 -9.95 3.52 -5.67
CA LEU A 50 -9.75 2.26 -6.38
C LEU A 50 -8.26 1.91 -6.35
N PHE A 51 -7.92 0.82 -5.68
CA PHE A 51 -6.55 0.32 -5.61
C PHE A 51 -6.25 -0.59 -6.81
N PRO A 52 -4.98 -1.02 -7.02
CA PRO A 52 -4.71 -2.23 -7.80
C PRO A 52 -5.59 -3.36 -7.27
N ILE A 53 -6.01 -4.26 -8.17
CA ILE A 53 -7.01 -5.29 -7.87
C ILE A 53 -6.62 -6.00 -6.58
N ALA A 54 -7.55 -6.10 -5.64
CA ALA A 54 -7.33 -6.79 -4.39
C ALA A 54 -7.69 -8.28 -4.52
N PHE A 55 -7.01 -9.14 -3.78
CA PHE A 55 -7.40 -10.53 -3.54
C PHE A 55 -8.84 -10.61 -3.01
N SER A 56 -9.27 -9.65 -2.19
CA SER A 56 -10.65 -9.58 -1.70
C SER A 56 -11.70 -9.35 -2.80
N GLU A 57 -11.29 -8.78 -3.95
CA GLU A 57 -12.18 -8.64 -5.11
C GLU A 57 -12.26 -9.95 -5.88
N LEU A 58 -11.12 -10.62 -6.08
CA LEU A 58 -11.05 -11.94 -6.73
C LEU A 58 -11.80 -13.01 -5.93
N GLY A 59 -11.71 -12.97 -4.60
CA GLY A 59 -12.41 -13.90 -3.69
C GLY A 59 -13.93 -13.77 -3.68
N ARG A 60 -14.50 -12.77 -4.37
CA ARG A 60 -15.94 -12.71 -4.61
C ARG A 60 -16.40 -13.72 -5.67
N THR A 61 -15.48 -14.18 -6.52
CA THR A 61 -15.78 -15.03 -7.67
C THR A 61 -14.96 -16.32 -7.70
N MET A 62 -13.87 -16.40 -6.95
CA MET A 62 -12.94 -17.53 -6.93
C MET A 62 -12.98 -18.23 -5.57
N SER A 63 -12.70 -19.54 -5.57
CA SER A 63 -12.51 -20.28 -4.32
C SER A 63 -11.16 -19.96 -3.67
N ASP A 64 -11.04 -20.20 -2.36
CA ASP A 64 -9.75 -20.07 -1.65
C ASP A 64 -8.64 -20.92 -2.28
N TYR A 65 -8.98 -22.11 -2.81
CA TYR A 65 -8.03 -22.96 -3.51
C TYR A 65 -7.51 -22.29 -4.80
N ASP A 66 -8.39 -21.70 -5.59
CA ASP A 66 -8.00 -21.04 -6.83
C ASP A 66 -7.21 -19.76 -6.54
N LEU A 67 -7.60 -18.99 -5.52
CA LEU A 67 -6.85 -17.81 -5.05
C LEU A 67 -5.44 -18.19 -4.60
N ASP A 68 -5.30 -19.26 -3.81
CA ASP A 68 -3.98 -19.71 -3.37
C ASP A 68 -3.10 -20.17 -4.54
N GLY A 69 -3.71 -20.79 -5.55
CA GLY A 69 -3.04 -21.14 -6.80
C GLY A 69 -2.50 -19.93 -7.58
N LEU A 70 -3.10 -18.75 -7.43
CA LEU A 70 -2.61 -17.52 -8.05
C LEU A 70 -1.45 -16.87 -7.31
N LEU A 71 -1.30 -17.12 -6.01
CA LEU A 71 -0.35 -16.40 -5.16
C LEU A 71 1.09 -16.39 -5.70
N PRO A 72 1.69 -17.51 -6.16
CA PRO A 72 3.07 -17.51 -6.65
C PRO A 72 3.30 -16.48 -7.76
N GLU A 73 2.35 -16.37 -8.69
CA GLU A 73 2.41 -15.37 -9.76
C GLU A 73 2.20 -13.96 -9.19
N LYS A 74 1.22 -13.76 -8.30
CA LYS A 74 0.88 -12.43 -7.78
C LYS A 74 1.94 -11.85 -6.85
N LEU A 75 2.70 -12.69 -6.14
CA LEU A 75 3.86 -12.24 -5.38
C LEU A 75 4.97 -11.64 -6.28
N VAL A 76 5.06 -12.09 -7.52
CA VAL A 76 6.09 -11.66 -8.48
C VAL A 76 5.59 -10.56 -9.41
N LEU A 77 4.42 -10.74 -10.02
CA LEU A 77 3.86 -9.85 -11.04
C LEU A 77 2.83 -8.86 -10.49
N GLY A 78 2.38 -9.02 -9.25
CA GLY A 78 1.34 -8.17 -8.68
C GLY A 78 -0.02 -8.36 -9.34
N LEU A 79 -0.88 -7.37 -9.12
CA LEU A 79 -2.30 -7.31 -9.48
C LEU A 79 -2.65 -5.97 -10.13
N TYR A 80 -1.65 -5.33 -10.76
CA TYR A 80 -1.88 -4.10 -11.49
C TYR A 80 -2.95 -4.34 -12.58
N PRO A 81 -4.01 -3.52 -12.69
CA PRO A 81 -5.16 -3.82 -13.55
C PRO A 81 -4.79 -4.05 -15.02
N GLY A 82 -3.75 -3.37 -15.52
CA GLY A 82 -3.25 -3.52 -16.88
C GLY A 82 -2.74 -4.93 -17.23
N LEU A 83 -2.49 -5.78 -16.23
CA LEU A 83 -2.07 -7.17 -16.43
C LEU A 83 -3.24 -8.13 -16.67
N LEU A 84 -4.48 -7.71 -16.40
CA LEU A 84 -5.65 -8.54 -16.63
C LEU A 84 -5.79 -8.85 -18.12
N GLY A 85 -6.07 -10.13 -18.43
CA GLY A 85 -6.22 -10.61 -19.80
C GLY A 85 -4.90 -10.87 -20.52
N MET A 86 -3.75 -10.54 -19.93
CA MET A 86 -2.45 -10.98 -20.46
C MET A 86 -2.20 -12.43 -20.05
N GLU A 87 -1.81 -13.29 -21.00
CA GLU A 87 -1.51 -14.70 -20.72
C GLU A 87 -0.01 -14.92 -20.47
N SER A 88 0.85 -14.30 -21.28
CA SER A 88 2.30 -14.48 -21.22
C SER A 88 2.93 -13.75 -20.03
N LYS A 89 3.77 -14.46 -19.26
CA LYS A 89 4.64 -13.86 -18.22
C LYS A 89 5.56 -12.80 -18.83
N ALA A 90 6.08 -13.02 -20.04
CA ALA A 90 6.98 -12.08 -20.70
C ALA A 90 6.27 -10.75 -21.03
N ASP A 91 5.03 -10.82 -21.51
CA ASP A 91 4.25 -9.61 -21.84
C ASP A 91 3.87 -8.83 -20.59
N LYS A 92 3.49 -9.53 -19.51
CA LYS A 92 3.25 -8.91 -18.19
C LYS A 92 4.50 -8.20 -17.66
N VAL A 93 5.67 -8.85 -17.75
CA VAL A 93 6.95 -8.26 -17.34
C VAL A 93 7.29 -7.03 -18.17
N ALA A 94 7.16 -7.11 -19.49
CA ALA A 94 7.40 -5.98 -20.38
C ALA A 94 6.46 -4.80 -20.05
N HIS A 95 5.18 -5.07 -19.80
CA HIS A 95 4.21 -4.07 -19.40
C HIS A 95 4.57 -3.40 -18.06
N LEU A 96 4.97 -4.19 -17.04
CA LEU A 96 5.40 -3.66 -15.74
C LEU A 96 6.67 -2.79 -15.85
N LEU A 97 7.62 -3.20 -16.68
CA LEU A 97 8.84 -2.42 -16.95
C LEU A 97 8.51 -1.10 -17.67
N GLU A 98 7.59 -1.12 -18.65
CA GLU A 98 7.12 0.09 -19.31
C GLU A 98 6.41 1.04 -18.32
N LEU A 99 5.50 0.50 -17.52
CA LEU A 99 4.75 1.23 -16.51
C LEU A 99 5.67 1.89 -15.48
N SER A 100 6.69 1.17 -15.02
CA SER A 100 7.67 1.65 -14.03
C SER A 100 8.81 2.50 -14.59
N SER A 101 8.98 2.62 -15.92
CA SER A 101 10.09 3.38 -16.51
C SER A 101 9.72 4.82 -16.88
N ALA A 102 8.45 5.09 -17.19
CA ALA A 102 8.02 6.41 -17.65
C ALA A 102 6.58 6.80 -17.28
N TYR A 103 5.66 5.85 -17.15
CA TYR A 103 4.23 6.15 -17.08
C TYR A 103 3.74 6.49 -15.67
N LEU A 104 4.15 5.71 -14.65
CA LEU A 104 3.65 5.89 -13.28
C LEU A 104 3.99 7.26 -12.69
N TYR A 105 5.06 7.90 -13.18
CA TYR A 105 5.63 9.09 -12.54
C TYR A 105 5.47 10.35 -13.37
N LYS A 106 4.94 10.28 -14.59
CA LYS A 106 4.79 11.47 -15.43
C LYS A 106 3.96 12.53 -14.71
N ASP A 107 2.81 12.13 -14.18
CA ASP A 107 1.91 13.01 -13.43
C ASP A 107 2.55 13.47 -12.10
N VAL A 108 3.33 12.61 -11.44
CA VAL A 108 4.05 12.96 -10.19
C VAL A 108 5.13 14.02 -10.43
N LEU A 109 5.89 13.86 -11.53
CA LEU A 109 6.94 14.80 -11.92
C LEU A 109 6.37 16.15 -12.32
N GLU A 110 5.23 16.13 -13.03
CA GLU A 110 4.50 17.32 -13.46
C GLU A 110 3.86 18.05 -12.27
N LEU A 111 3.18 17.34 -11.36
CA LEU A 111 2.54 17.92 -10.16
C LEU A 111 3.55 18.44 -9.13
N GLY A 112 4.68 17.75 -8.95
CA GLY A 112 5.69 18.08 -7.94
C GLY A 112 6.73 19.11 -8.37
N GLY A 113 6.73 19.53 -9.64
CA GLY A 113 7.81 20.36 -10.20
C GLY A 113 9.18 19.69 -10.09
N ILE A 114 9.22 18.35 -10.18
CA ILE A 114 10.41 17.55 -9.91
C ILE A 114 11.47 17.83 -10.98
N ARG A 115 12.52 18.54 -10.59
CA ARG A 115 13.60 18.96 -11.49
C ARG A 115 14.52 17.82 -11.94
N ASN A 116 14.49 16.68 -11.25
CA ASN A 116 15.39 15.56 -11.54
C ASN A 116 14.68 14.20 -11.40
N PRO A 117 14.10 13.68 -12.50
CA PRO A 117 13.41 12.39 -12.52
C PRO A 117 14.30 11.20 -12.13
N ARG A 118 15.62 11.28 -12.39
CA ARG A 118 16.57 10.22 -12.02
C ARG A 118 16.62 10.02 -10.51
N LYS A 119 16.68 11.11 -9.73
CA LYS A 119 16.72 11.02 -8.26
C LYS A 119 15.45 10.41 -7.67
N LEU A 120 14.29 10.70 -8.26
CA LEU A 120 13.03 10.07 -7.86
C LEU A 120 13.07 8.56 -8.10
N ARG A 121 13.52 8.14 -9.28
CA ARG A 121 13.66 6.71 -9.62
C ARG A 121 14.66 6.01 -8.71
N ASP A 122 15.80 6.65 -8.40
CA ASP A 122 16.81 6.08 -7.51
C ASP A 122 16.24 5.94 -6.09
N LEU A 123 15.52 6.95 -5.58
CA LEU A 123 14.80 6.86 -4.30
C LEU A 123 13.81 5.70 -4.28
N LEU A 124 12.97 5.56 -5.30
CA LEU A 124 12.03 4.45 -5.43
C LEU A 124 12.72 3.09 -5.43
N ARG A 125 13.85 2.96 -6.13
CA ARG A 125 14.64 1.73 -6.14
C ARG A 125 15.21 1.41 -4.76
N PHE A 126 15.71 2.40 -4.03
CA PHE A 126 16.15 2.20 -2.64
C PHE A 126 14.99 1.76 -1.74
N LEU A 127 13.82 2.40 -1.84
CA LEU A 127 12.63 2.01 -1.11
C LEU A 127 12.16 0.59 -1.48
N ALA A 128 12.25 0.20 -2.76
CA ALA A 128 11.91 -1.15 -3.19
C ALA A 128 12.84 -2.21 -2.56
N TYR A 129 14.14 -1.94 -2.48
CA TYR A 129 15.08 -2.82 -1.77
C TYR A 129 14.85 -2.87 -0.25
N GLN A 130 14.33 -1.79 0.34
CA GLN A 130 14.08 -1.65 1.78
C GLN A 130 12.60 -1.85 2.16
N VAL A 131 11.80 -2.48 1.31
CA VAL A 131 10.38 -2.68 1.56
C VAL A 131 10.18 -3.43 2.89
N GLY A 132 9.26 -2.95 3.73
CA GLY A 132 9.02 -3.50 5.08
C GLY A 132 10.13 -3.23 6.11
N SER A 133 11.20 -2.53 5.74
CA SER A 133 12.24 -2.09 6.69
C SER A 133 11.99 -0.65 7.15
N GLU A 134 12.43 -0.34 8.37
CA GLU A 134 12.38 1.03 8.90
C GLU A 134 13.28 1.96 8.07
N VAL A 135 12.71 3.03 7.52
CA VAL A 135 13.44 3.98 6.68
C VAL A 135 14.04 5.13 7.49
N SER A 136 15.20 5.62 7.05
CA SER A 136 15.81 6.86 7.53
C SER A 136 15.85 7.87 6.39
N TYR A 137 15.09 8.96 6.50
CA TYR A 137 15.06 10.01 5.48
C TYR A 137 16.43 10.67 5.27
N GLN A 138 17.26 10.73 6.30
CA GLN A 138 18.64 11.23 6.20
C GLN A 138 19.53 10.28 5.38
N GLU A 139 19.42 8.97 5.62
CA GLU A 139 20.18 7.96 4.88
C GLU A 139 19.76 7.92 3.40
N LEU A 140 18.45 7.90 3.14
CA LEU A 140 17.90 7.98 1.79
C LEU A 140 18.36 9.26 1.07
N GLY A 141 18.37 10.39 1.78
CA GLY A 141 18.87 11.67 1.26
C GLY A 141 20.34 11.59 0.87
N ARG A 142 21.18 11.01 1.72
CA ARG A 142 22.60 10.79 1.43
C ARG A 142 22.80 9.89 0.20
N GLN A 143 22.08 8.78 0.11
CA GLN A 143 22.20 7.81 -1.00
C GLN A 143 21.72 8.39 -2.34
N THR A 144 20.73 9.29 -2.30
CA THR A 144 20.14 9.90 -3.50
C THR A 144 20.64 11.32 -3.79
N SER A 145 21.56 11.83 -2.98
CA SER A 145 22.05 13.21 -3.02
C SER A 145 20.92 14.24 -2.95
N MET A 146 20.00 14.07 -2.01
CA MET A 146 18.86 14.94 -1.70
C MET A 146 18.87 15.33 -0.22
N SER A 147 18.24 16.46 0.13
CA SER A 147 17.96 16.75 1.54
C SER A 147 16.88 15.80 2.08
N ALA A 148 16.84 15.60 3.40
CA ALA A 148 15.78 14.80 4.03
C ALA A 148 14.38 15.35 3.71
N ASP A 149 14.22 16.68 3.69
CA ASP A 149 12.94 17.33 3.36
C ASP A 149 12.50 17.04 1.91
N THR A 150 13.45 17.00 0.96
CA THR A 150 13.14 16.61 -0.42
C THR A 150 12.75 15.13 -0.51
N VAL A 151 13.41 14.25 0.24
CA VAL A 151 13.03 12.82 0.30
C VAL A 151 11.61 12.66 0.83
N ILE A 152 11.28 13.34 1.94
CA ILE A 152 9.93 13.31 2.54
C ILE A 152 8.92 13.82 1.51
N SER A 153 9.20 14.97 0.88
CA SER A 153 8.31 15.55 -0.14
C SER A 153 8.07 14.59 -1.31
N TYR A 154 9.09 13.85 -1.76
CA TYR A 154 8.95 12.87 -2.84
C TYR A 154 8.16 11.65 -2.39
N ILE A 155 8.37 11.16 -1.18
CA ILE A 155 7.56 10.07 -0.60
C ILE A 155 6.09 10.51 -0.51
N ASP A 156 5.80 11.71 -0.01
CA ASP A 156 4.44 12.26 0.06
C ASP A 156 3.76 12.33 -1.32
N LEU A 157 4.51 12.71 -2.35
CA LEU A 157 4.02 12.74 -3.72
C LEU A 157 3.71 11.33 -4.26
N LEU A 158 4.57 10.35 -3.96
CA LEU A 158 4.37 8.96 -4.36
C LEU A 158 3.19 8.30 -3.62
N GLU A 159 2.94 8.68 -2.36
CA GLU A 159 1.74 8.27 -1.63
C GLU A 159 0.46 8.82 -2.25
N LYS A 160 0.46 10.11 -2.61
CA LYS A 160 -0.67 10.76 -3.30
C LYS A 160 -0.96 10.14 -4.67
N ALA A 161 0.06 9.57 -5.31
CA ALA A 161 -0.04 8.86 -6.58
C ALA A 161 -0.34 7.36 -6.43
N PHE A 162 -0.63 6.88 -5.22
CA PHE A 162 -0.94 5.48 -4.94
C PHE A 162 0.15 4.49 -5.39
N VAL A 163 1.42 4.92 -5.38
CA VAL A 163 2.57 4.04 -5.69
C VAL A 163 2.98 3.25 -4.44
N LEU A 164 3.10 3.96 -3.32
CA LEU A 164 3.54 3.44 -2.04
C LEU A 164 2.75 4.05 -0.89
N PHE A 165 2.93 3.54 0.31
CA PHE A 165 2.40 4.10 1.54
C PHE A 165 3.34 3.81 2.71
N ARG A 166 3.30 4.68 3.72
CA ARG A 166 3.99 4.53 4.98
C ARG A 166 3.14 3.80 6.00
N LEU A 167 3.80 2.99 6.82
CA LEU A 167 3.26 2.38 8.02
C LEU A 167 4.09 2.89 9.20
N GLY A 168 3.48 3.72 10.04
CA GLY A 168 4.16 4.30 11.20
C GLY A 168 4.28 3.31 12.36
N GLY A 169 5.11 3.64 13.35
CA GLY A 169 5.27 2.84 14.56
C GLY A 169 4.16 3.11 15.59
N TYR A 170 3.56 2.05 16.12
CA TYR A 170 2.60 2.11 17.22
C TYR A 170 3.30 2.36 18.55
N SER A 171 2.73 3.23 19.37
CA SER A 171 3.17 3.35 20.76
C SER A 171 2.13 3.97 21.67
N ARG A 172 1.97 3.37 22.86
CA ARG A 172 1.36 4.02 24.03
C ARG A 172 2.41 4.59 24.99
N ASN A 173 3.67 4.15 24.91
CA ASN A 173 4.77 4.63 25.73
C ASN A 173 6.04 4.96 24.92
N LEU A 174 6.17 6.24 24.57
CA LEU A 174 7.27 6.79 23.76
C LEU A 174 8.69 6.55 24.33
N ARG A 175 8.84 6.15 25.60
CA ARG A 175 10.17 5.87 26.19
C ARG A 175 10.69 4.45 25.90
N LYS A 176 9.81 3.50 25.55
CA LYS A 176 10.17 2.08 25.38
C LYS A 176 10.01 1.59 23.93
N GLU A 177 9.31 2.35 23.09
CA GLU A 177 8.83 1.91 21.78
C GLU A 177 9.28 2.88 20.69
N ILE A 178 9.52 2.34 19.50
CA ILE A 178 9.97 3.11 18.34
C ILE A 178 8.75 3.67 17.60
N THR A 179 8.67 4.99 17.49
CA THR A 179 7.58 5.70 16.79
C THR A 179 8.03 6.66 15.70
N ARG A 180 9.32 7.01 15.67
CA ARG A 180 9.84 8.09 14.81
C ARG A 180 10.27 7.62 13.41
N LYS A 181 10.12 6.33 13.12
CA LYS A 181 10.46 5.74 11.83
C LYS A 181 9.21 5.14 11.22
N ASP A 182 9.17 5.17 9.90
CA ASP A 182 8.15 4.53 9.11
C ASP A 182 8.73 3.29 8.44
N LYS A 183 7.91 2.27 8.23
CA LYS A 183 8.15 1.26 7.19
C LYS A 183 7.46 1.74 5.91
N VAL A 184 8.07 1.50 4.75
CA VAL A 184 7.47 1.85 3.45
C VAL A 184 7.09 0.59 2.69
N TYR A 185 5.88 0.60 2.13
CA TYR A 185 5.31 -0.50 1.36
C TYR A 185 4.77 -0.02 0.02
N PHE A 186 4.73 -0.90 -0.96
CA PHE A 186 4.14 -0.66 -2.27
C PHE A 186 2.73 -1.24 -2.33
N PHE A 187 1.81 -0.55 -2.99
CA PHE A 187 0.45 -1.07 -3.22
C PHE A 187 0.41 -2.33 -4.11
N ASP A 188 1.49 -2.58 -4.84
CA ASP A 188 1.60 -3.69 -5.78
C ASP A 188 3.04 -4.24 -5.87
N ASN A 189 3.20 -5.55 -5.67
CA ASN A 189 4.51 -6.22 -5.76
C ASN A 189 5.10 -6.17 -7.18
N GLY A 190 4.28 -6.19 -8.23
CA GLY A 190 4.72 -6.13 -9.61
C GLY A 190 5.43 -4.81 -9.92
N ILE A 191 4.86 -3.68 -9.48
CA ILE A 191 5.49 -2.36 -9.58
C ILE A 191 6.82 -2.33 -8.82
N ARG A 192 6.82 -2.82 -7.57
CA ARG A 192 8.03 -2.90 -6.75
C ARG A 192 9.12 -3.74 -7.44
N ASN A 193 8.75 -4.88 -8.00
CA ASN A 193 9.68 -5.82 -8.63
C ASN A 193 10.23 -5.29 -9.96
N ALA A 194 9.42 -4.54 -10.71
CA ALA A 194 9.87 -3.85 -11.91
C ALA A 194 10.96 -2.80 -11.63
N LEU A 195 10.85 -2.07 -10.50
CA LEU A 195 11.84 -1.05 -10.11
C LEU A 195 13.26 -1.60 -9.87
N ILE A 196 13.34 -2.86 -9.45
CA ILE A 196 14.60 -3.58 -9.18
C ILE A 196 14.94 -4.63 -10.24
N ASP A 197 14.12 -4.72 -11.31
CA ASP A 197 14.26 -5.68 -12.41
C ASP A 197 14.44 -7.14 -11.93
N ASP A 198 13.58 -7.56 -10.99
CA ASP A 198 13.62 -8.91 -10.44
C ASP A 198 12.24 -9.58 -10.56
N PHE A 199 12.11 -10.47 -11.54
CA PHE A 199 10.91 -11.28 -11.78
C PHE A 199 11.17 -12.79 -11.67
N LYS A 200 12.24 -13.16 -10.94
CA LYS A 200 12.50 -14.54 -10.57
C LYS A 200 11.32 -15.10 -9.78
N ASP A 201 11.12 -16.41 -9.88
CA ASP A 201 10.11 -17.10 -9.07
C ASP A 201 10.39 -16.89 -7.59
N TRP A 202 9.33 -16.67 -6.81
CA TRP A 202 9.46 -16.13 -5.45
C TRP A 202 10.24 -17.08 -4.52
N GLU A 203 10.22 -18.40 -4.77
CA GLU A 203 10.87 -19.40 -3.91
C GLU A 203 12.38 -19.22 -3.82
N ILE A 204 13.00 -18.84 -4.94
CA ILE A 204 14.46 -18.68 -5.09
C ILE A 204 14.95 -17.28 -4.75
N ARG A 205 14.05 -16.37 -4.42
CA ARG A 205 14.39 -14.99 -4.11
C ARG A 205 14.92 -14.84 -2.68
N PRO A 206 16.00 -14.07 -2.48
CA PRO A 206 16.51 -13.79 -1.15
C PRO A 206 15.56 -12.91 -0.33
N ASP A 207 14.75 -12.07 -0.98
CA ASP A 207 13.82 -11.11 -0.37
C ASP A 207 12.38 -11.65 -0.26
N LYS A 208 12.17 -12.97 -0.38
CA LYS A 208 10.83 -13.58 -0.36
C LYS A 208 10.00 -13.27 0.90
N GLY A 209 10.65 -13.08 2.05
CA GLY A 209 9.98 -12.65 3.28
C GLY A 209 9.42 -11.22 3.16
N ALA A 210 10.20 -10.30 2.58
CA ALA A 210 9.78 -8.92 2.36
C ALA A 210 8.70 -8.82 1.27
N LEU A 211 8.75 -9.67 0.23
CA LEU A 211 7.67 -9.78 -0.76
C LEU A 211 6.35 -10.22 -0.14
N TRP A 212 6.43 -11.21 0.76
CA TRP A 212 5.28 -11.72 1.49
C TRP A 212 4.67 -10.68 2.41
N GLU A 213 5.51 -10.02 3.21
CA GLU A 213 5.08 -8.93 4.09
C GLU A 213 4.45 -7.79 3.30
N ASN A 214 5.08 -7.30 2.22
CA ASN A 214 4.50 -6.24 1.40
C ASN A 214 3.14 -6.63 0.81
N PHE A 215 3.01 -7.88 0.36
CA PHE A 215 1.74 -8.41 -0.13
C PHE A 215 0.66 -8.39 0.95
N LEU A 216 0.93 -8.94 2.15
CA LEU A 216 -0.06 -8.97 3.24
C LEU A 216 -0.46 -7.57 3.71
N VAL A 217 0.50 -6.68 3.91
CA VAL A 217 0.22 -5.30 4.36
C VAL A 217 -0.60 -4.54 3.32
N SER A 218 -0.21 -4.63 2.04
CA SER A 218 -0.94 -3.93 0.97
C SER A 218 -2.35 -4.49 0.77
N GLU A 219 -2.52 -5.80 0.76
CA GLU A 219 -3.83 -6.44 0.61
C GLU A 219 -4.75 -6.19 1.82
N ARG A 220 -4.22 -6.26 3.05
CA ARG A 220 -4.99 -5.92 4.25
C ARG A 220 -5.44 -4.46 4.23
N LYS A 221 -4.58 -3.54 3.78
CA LYS A 221 -4.92 -2.11 3.62
C LYS A 221 -6.06 -1.92 2.61
N LYS A 222 -6.01 -2.61 1.46
CA LYS A 222 -7.08 -2.58 0.44
C LYS A 222 -8.39 -3.13 1.01
N TYR A 223 -8.32 -4.30 1.65
CA TYR A 223 -9.46 -4.95 2.28
C TYR A 223 -10.17 -4.04 3.30
N ASN A 224 -9.39 -3.46 4.22
CA ASN A 224 -9.88 -2.54 5.23
C ASN A 224 -10.54 -1.30 4.63
N ALA A 225 -9.94 -0.72 3.58
CA ALA A 225 -10.52 0.41 2.89
C ALA A 225 -11.85 0.05 2.19
N TYR A 226 -11.92 -1.09 1.50
CA TYR A 226 -13.11 -1.53 0.78
C TYR A 226 -14.28 -1.92 1.68
N ARG A 227 -14.03 -2.38 2.90
CA ARG A 227 -15.07 -2.65 3.90
C ARG A 227 -15.47 -1.42 4.74
N GLY A 228 -14.88 -0.26 4.48
CA GLY A 228 -15.13 0.97 5.24
C GLY A 228 -14.64 0.89 6.69
N TRP A 229 -13.56 0.15 6.96
CA TRP A 229 -12.97 0.10 8.30
C TRP A 229 -12.20 1.40 8.58
N HIS A 230 -12.44 1.99 9.75
CA HIS A 230 -11.92 3.32 10.12
C HIS A 230 -10.85 3.28 11.22
N GLY A 231 -10.32 2.10 11.55
CA GLY A 231 -9.20 1.96 12.48
C GLY A 231 -7.87 2.42 11.87
N GLY A 232 -6.86 2.50 12.71
CA GLY A 232 -5.50 2.80 12.28
C GLY A 232 -4.66 1.54 12.11
N SER A 233 -3.59 1.67 11.33
CA SER A 233 -2.65 0.59 11.03
C SER A 233 -1.21 1.06 11.28
N TRP A 234 -0.42 0.22 11.93
CA TRP A 234 0.97 0.51 12.31
C TRP A 234 1.84 -0.75 12.25
N PHE A 235 3.15 -0.61 12.47
CA PHE A 235 3.99 -1.71 12.96
C PHE A 235 4.26 -1.49 14.45
N TRP A 236 4.83 -2.47 15.15
CA TRP A 236 5.28 -2.25 16.54
C TRP A 236 6.69 -2.76 16.76
N ARG A 237 7.49 -2.00 17.51
CA ARG A 237 8.87 -2.38 17.83
C ARG A 237 9.33 -1.77 19.15
N THR A 238 10.01 -2.57 19.96
CA THR A 238 10.67 -2.11 21.19
C THR A 238 12.13 -1.75 20.94
N HIS A 239 12.72 -0.91 21.81
CA HIS A 239 14.17 -0.65 21.78
C HIS A 239 15.03 -1.90 22.04
N THR A 240 14.45 -2.95 22.63
CA THR A 240 15.12 -4.24 22.86
C THR A 240 15.04 -5.19 21.67
N GLY A 241 14.40 -4.77 20.57
CA GLY A 241 14.38 -5.50 19.30
C GLY A 241 13.21 -6.47 19.12
N ALA A 242 12.25 -6.54 20.04
CA ALA A 242 11.00 -7.25 19.77
C ALA A 242 10.17 -6.45 18.76
N GLU A 243 9.58 -7.11 17.77
CA GLU A 243 8.74 -6.45 16.76
C GLU A 243 7.50 -7.27 16.42
N LEU A 244 6.54 -6.57 15.82
CA LEU A 244 5.38 -7.13 15.12
C LEU A 244 5.27 -6.39 13.79
N ASP A 245 5.04 -7.14 12.72
CA ASP A 245 5.01 -6.60 11.35
C ASP A 245 3.85 -5.63 11.13
N TYR A 246 2.70 -5.91 11.76
CA TYR A 246 1.49 -5.13 11.57
C TYR A 246 0.64 -5.07 12.85
N VAL A 247 -0.03 -3.94 13.07
CA VAL A 247 -0.89 -3.69 14.23
C VAL A 247 -2.12 -2.93 13.76
N GLU A 248 -3.29 -3.35 14.22
CA GLU A 248 -4.56 -2.66 14.00
C GLU A 248 -5.13 -2.17 15.34
N GLU A 249 -5.63 -0.93 15.37
CA GLU A 249 -6.36 -0.36 16.51
C GLU A 249 -7.66 0.25 16.02
N ALA A 250 -8.77 -0.16 16.62
CA ALA A 250 -10.09 0.40 16.39
C ALA A 250 -10.93 0.27 17.66
N ASP A 251 -11.69 1.32 18.01
CA ASP A 251 -12.67 1.30 19.09
C ASP A 251 -12.12 0.76 20.43
N GLY A 252 -10.86 1.09 20.75
CA GLY A 252 -10.16 0.65 21.95
C GLY A 252 -9.61 -0.79 21.91
N SER A 253 -9.92 -1.54 20.86
CA SER A 253 -9.35 -2.87 20.59
C SER A 253 -8.03 -2.75 19.85
N LEU A 254 -7.04 -3.55 20.26
CA LEU A 254 -5.71 -3.59 19.67
C LEU A 254 -5.37 -5.03 19.28
N ALA A 255 -4.89 -5.24 18.07
CA ALA A 255 -4.46 -6.56 17.59
C ALA A 255 -3.09 -6.44 16.91
N GLY A 256 -2.18 -7.32 17.30
CA GLY A 256 -0.84 -7.44 16.73
C GLY A 256 -0.72 -8.63 15.80
N PHE A 257 0.03 -8.48 14.72
CA PHE A 257 0.20 -9.50 13.69
C PHE A 257 1.67 -9.70 13.35
N GLU A 258 2.07 -10.96 13.27
CA GLU A 258 3.40 -11.39 12.82
C GLU A 258 3.25 -12.18 11.53
N PHE A 259 4.08 -11.91 10.53
CA PHE A 259 3.98 -12.59 9.24
C PHE A 259 5.08 -13.63 9.07
N LYS A 260 4.67 -14.85 8.68
CA LYS A 260 5.58 -15.94 8.36
C LYS A 260 5.21 -16.55 7.02
N LEU A 261 6.18 -16.58 6.11
CA LEU A 261 5.99 -17.25 4.82
C LEU A 261 5.91 -18.78 4.96
N GLY A 262 6.36 -19.36 6.07
CA GLY A 262 6.20 -20.77 6.37
C GLY A 262 4.89 -21.08 7.10
N LYS A 263 4.63 -22.36 7.36
CA LYS A 263 3.47 -22.84 8.14
C LYS A 263 3.64 -22.75 9.65
N ARG A 264 4.85 -22.44 10.12
CA ARG A 264 5.16 -22.40 11.55
C ARG A 264 4.63 -21.09 12.13
N ALA A 265 3.57 -21.19 12.93
CA ALA A 265 3.09 -20.09 13.74
C ALA A 265 4.12 -19.66 14.79
N ALA A 266 4.27 -18.36 14.99
CA ALA A 266 5.01 -17.77 16.09
C ALA A 266 4.07 -17.47 17.27
N SER A 267 4.63 -17.41 18.48
CA SER A 267 3.91 -16.91 19.66
C SER A 267 4.09 -15.39 19.78
N ALA A 268 3.14 -14.73 20.45
CA ALA A 268 3.25 -13.31 20.76
C ALA A 268 4.55 -13.01 21.52
N PRO A 269 5.26 -11.91 21.20
CA PRO A 269 6.39 -11.46 22.00
C PRO A 269 5.96 -11.21 23.45
N ALA A 270 6.75 -11.67 24.43
CA ALA A 270 6.42 -11.47 25.85
C ALA A 270 6.28 -9.98 26.22
N SER A 271 7.04 -9.10 25.56
CA SER A 271 6.91 -7.66 25.69
C SER A 271 5.57 -7.13 25.19
N TRP A 272 4.99 -7.72 24.15
CA TRP A 272 3.67 -7.33 23.63
C TRP A 272 2.59 -7.65 24.66
N THR A 273 2.53 -8.89 25.14
CA THR A 273 1.51 -9.33 26.12
C THR A 273 1.67 -8.66 27.48
N THR A 274 2.89 -8.26 27.86
CA THR A 274 3.12 -7.53 29.10
C THR A 274 2.66 -6.07 29.01
N VAL A 275 2.91 -5.41 27.88
CA VAL A 275 2.55 -3.99 27.69
C VAL A 275 1.08 -3.83 27.32
N TYR A 276 0.53 -4.80 26.57
CA TYR A 276 -0.83 -4.82 26.05
C TYR A 276 -1.53 -6.14 26.41
N PRO A 277 -1.89 -6.36 27.69
CA PRO A 277 -2.44 -7.64 28.14
C PRO A 277 -3.79 -7.99 27.50
N GLU A 278 -4.59 -6.98 27.14
CA GLU A 278 -5.89 -7.16 26.48
C GLU A 278 -5.78 -7.18 24.95
N ALA A 279 -4.58 -7.02 24.37
CA ALA A 279 -4.42 -7.00 22.92
C ALA A 279 -4.41 -8.41 22.33
N GLY A 280 -5.09 -8.56 21.20
CA GLY A 280 -5.01 -9.77 20.40
C GLY A 280 -3.62 -9.96 19.79
N PHE A 281 -3.31 -11.20 19.44
CA PHE A 281 -2.16 -11.54 18.62
C PHE A 281 -2.51 -12.67 17.66
N GLU A 282 -2.10 -12.54 16.41
CA GLU A 282 -2.22 -13.60 15.41
C GLU A 282 -0.95 -13.71 14.55
N CYS A 283 -0.47 -14.93 14.33
CA CYS A 283 0.58 -15.19 13.35
C CYS A 283 -0.06 -15.52 11.99
N ILE A 284 0.17 -14.69 10.98
CA ILE A 284 -0.32 -14.91 9.63
C ILE A 284 0.71 -15.72 8.85
N THR A 285 0.25 -16.86 8.34
CA THR A 285 1.04 -17.88 7.64
C THR A 285 0.42 -18.19 6.28
N ARG A 286 1.08 -19.07 5.50
CA ARG A 286 0.50 -19.59 4.26
C ARG A 286 -0.84 -20.31 4.45
N ASP A 287 -1.17 -20.77 5.66
CA ASP A 287 -2.40 -21.54 5.92
C ASP A 287 -3.62 -20.66 6.26
N ASN A 288 -3.42 -19.43 6.77
CA ASN A 288 -4.52 -18.53 7.20
C ASN A 288 -4.51 -17.14 6.55
N TYR A 289 -3.58 -16.84 5.64
CA TYR A 289 -3.50 -15.49 5.08
C TYR A 289 -4.75 -15.02 4.32
N LEU A 290 -5.49 -15.93 3.66
CA LEU A 290 -6.71 -15.56 2.94
C LEU A 290 -7.77 -15.03 3.90
N GLU A 291 -7.94 -15.65 5.07
CA GLU A 291 -8.84 -15.12 6.11
C GLU A 291 -8.43 -13.71 6.53
N PHE A 292 -7.13 -13.44 6.62
CA PHE A 292 -6.59 -12.13 6.96
C PHE A 292 -6.83 -11.07 5.86
N ILE A 293 -6.67 -11.37 4.57
CA ILE A 293 -6.72 -10.36 3.50
C ILE A 293 -8.01 -10.33 2.69
N VAL A 294 -8.81 -11.39 2.73
CA VAL A 294 -10.12 -11.48 2.05
C VAL A 294 -11.27 -11.38 3.05
N GLY A 295 -10.99 -11.63 4.34
CA GLY A 295 -12.00 -11.89 5.36
C GLY A 295 -12.45 -13.34 5.30
N GLY A 296 -12.64 -13.97 6.47
CA GLY A 296 -13.14 -15.34 6.54
C GLY A 296 -14.37 -15.55 5.67
N ILE A 297 -14.38 -16.67 4.94
CA ILE A 297 -15.51 -17.10 4.10
C ILE A 297 -16.77 -17.00 4.96
N ARG A 298 -17.72 -16.13 4.56
CA ARG A 298 -19.10 -16.27 5.01
C ARG A 298 -19.61 -17.57 4.39
N THR A 299 -19.53 -18.66 5.13
CA THR A 299 -20.32 -19.84 4.87
C THR A 299 -21.78 -19.46 5.12
N GLY A 300 -22.50 -19.19 4.03
CA GLY A 300 -23.92 -18.87 4.01
C GLY A 300 -24.46 -18.99 2.61
#